data_AF-A0A831UGU5-F1
#
_entry.id   AF-A0A831UGU5-F1
#
_cell.length_a   1.000
_cell.length_b   1.000
_cell.length_c   1.000
_cell.angle_alpha   90.00
_cell.angle_beta   90.00
_cell.angle_gamma   90.00
#
_symmetry.space_group_name_H-M   'P 1'
#
loop_
_entity.id
_entity.type
_entity.pdbx_description
1 polymer ?
#
loop_
_entity_poly.entity_id
_entity_poly.type
_entity_poly.pdbx_seq_one_letter_code
_entity_poly.pdbx_strand_id
1 'polypeptide(L)'
;MRVRTLRWFTPPIRPRPAPPFFGQERALRALEAAFLHRGHGYLVGPSGLGKRKRFLAYLAGRAFSKEELVYLPLGEEAFPLLLPEGEGRALVEGVEALLSEFTPALFREKGFLYAKSLVEARHEREAEVLLKALAEEAEGRGFTLLEGEEGLRLSGKGPLPPELSAKLEETVLAYLDVRQRAQAEVAALRRGFAERFLLPKAEALKARFPLAGRYLDRILETLLRAAALEEELPLEHLLPRLLVEGGERVV
;
A
#
# COMPACT_ATOMS: atom_id res chain seq x y z
N MET A 1 -82.92 34.59 3.42
CA MET A 1 -82.31 34.39 2.09
C MET A 1 -81.61 33.03 2.06
N ARG A 2 -82.13 32.05 1.30
CA ARG A 2 -81.46 30.75 1.11
C ARG A 2 -80.58 30.84 -0.15
N VAL A 3 -79.26 30.72 0.01
CA VAL A 3 -78.33 30.59 -1.13
C VAL A 3 -78.63 29.25 -1.80
N ARG A 4 -79.22 29.28 -3.01
CA ARG A 4 -79.80 28.09 -3.65
C ARG A 4 -78.81 27.17 -4.35
N THR A 5 -77.55 27.55 -4.53
CA THR A 5 -76.52 26.65 -5.07
C THR A 5 -75.13 27.17 -4.71
N LEU A 6 -74.52 26.59 -3.67
CA LEU A 6 -73.09 26.72 -3.45
C LEU A 6 -72.38 25.88 -4.52
N ARG A 7 -71.77 26.52 -5.51
CA ARG A 7 -70.89 25.86 -6.48
C ARG A 7 -69.46 26.34 -6.22
N TRP A 8 -68.62 25.44 -5.72
CA TRP A 8 -67.19 25.68 -5.42
C TRP A 8 -66.26 24.99 -6.44
N PHE A 9 -66.78 24.62 -7.62
CA PHE A 9 -66.01 23.96 -8.65
C PHE A 9 -65.28 24.99 -9.53
N THR A 10 -63.98 24.78 -9.71
CA THR A 10 -63.17 25.57 -10.65
C THR A 10 -63.32 24.98 -12.05
N PRO A 11 -63.64 25.78 -13.09
CA PRO A 11 -63.68 25.30 -14.47
C PRO A 11 -62.29 24.80 -14.92
N PRO A 12 -62.22 23.81 -15.82
CA PRO A 12 -60.96 23.20 -16.20
C PRO A 12 -60.07 24.21 -16.94
N ILE A 13 -58.84 24.36 -16.46
CA ILE A 13 -57.76 25.14 -17.09
C ILE A 13 -56.56 24.22 -17.34
N ARG A 14 -55.78 24.50 -18.39
CA ARG A 14 -54.55 23.74 -18.67
C ARG A 14 -53.52 24.03 -17.56
N PRO A 15 -53.03 23.02 -16.82
CA PRO A 15 -52.07 23.25 -15.75
C PRO A 15 -50.69 23.61 -16.32
N ARG A 16 -49.97 24.49 -15.60
CA ARG A 16 -48.54 24.74 -15.81
C ARG A 16 -47.72 23.86 -14.86
N PRO A 17 -46.50 23.45 -15.24
CA PRO A 17 -45.63 22.73 -14.32
C PRO A 17 -45.33 23.62 -13.10
N ALA A 18 -45.54 23.06 -11.91
CA ALA A 18 -45.27 23.76 -10.66
C ALA A 18 -43.77 23.68 -10.33
N PRO A 19 -43.18 24.74 -9.73
CA PRO A 19 -41.80 24.67 -9.25
C PRO A 19 -41.67 23.62 -8.14
N PRO A 20 -40.44 23.12 -7.89
CA PRO A 20 -40.16 22.31 -6.71
C PRO A 20 -40.68 23.01 -5.44
N PHE A 21 -41.26 22.24 -4.52
CA PHE A 21 -41.84 22.76 -3.27
C PHE A 21 -42.98 23.80 -3.43
N PHE A 22 -43.68 23.88 -4.56
CA PHE A 22 -44.92 24.67 -4.67
C PHE A 22 -45.93 24.32 -3.56
N GLY A 23 -46.39 25.32 -2.80
CA GLY A 23 -47.27 25.18 -1.64
C GLY A 23 -46.58 24.65 -0.38
N GLN A 24 -45.25 24.61 -0.37
CA GLN A 24 -44.39 24.09 0.71
C GLN A 24 -43.22 25.05 0.99
N GLU A 25 -43.49 26.36 0.97
CA GLU A 25 -42.50 27.43 1.08
C GLU A 25 -41.75 27.38 2.41
N ARG A 26 -42.41 26.92 3.49
CA ARG A 26 -41.77 26.70 4.79
C ARG A 26 -40.66 25.65 4.70
N ALA A 27 -40.93 24.52 4.04
CA ALA A 27 -39.96 23.45 3.87
C ALA A 27 -38.80 23.90 2.97
N LEU A 28 -39.10 24.64 1.90
CA LEU A 28 -38.09 25.22 1.01
C LEU A 28 -37.14 26.17 1.78
N ARG A 29 -37.67 27.12 2.55
CA ARG A 29 -36.86 28.05 3.36
C ARG A 29 -35.99 27.33 4.40
N ALA A 30 -36.53 26.28 5.03
CA ALA A 30 -35.76 25.48 5.98
C ALA A 30 -34.61 24.72 5.31
N LEU A 31 -34.85 24.15 4.12
CA LEU A 31 -33.80 23.53 3.32
C LEU A 31 -32.73 24.55 2.92
N GLU A 32 -33.14 25.70 2.38
CA GLU A 32 -32.21 26.78 1.99
C GLU A 32 -31.33 27.23 3.15
N ALA A 33 -31.91 27.42 4.34
CA ALA A 33 -31.16 27.74 5.55
C ALA A 33 -30.18 26.62 5.92
N ALA A 34 -30.60 25.35 5.86
CA ALA A 34 -29.72 24.22 6.14
C ALA A 34 -28.48 24.21 5.21
N PHE A 35 -28.68 24.44 3.91
CA PHE A 35 -27.55 24.53 2.97
C PHE A 35 -26.66 25.75 3.19
N LEU A 36 -27.25 26.92 3.45
CA LEU A 36 -26.51 28.15 3.73
C LEU A 36 -25.59 27.98 4.95
N HIS A 37 -26.07 27.28 5.98
CA HIS A 37 -25.34 27.04 7.22
C HIS A 37 -24.53 25.73 7.22
N ARG A 38 -24.45 25.01 6.10
CA ARG A 38 -23.81 23.68 5.99
C ARG A 38 -24.31 22.70 7.06
N GLY A 39 -25.59 22.81 7.44
CA GLY A 39 -26.23 22.00 8.45
C GLY A 39 -26.92 20.76 7.88
N HIS A 40 -27.20 19.80 8.76
CA HIS A 40 -28.03 18.65 8.44
C HIS A 40 -29.52 18.98 8.59
N GLY A 41 -30.36 18.31 7.80
CA GLY A 41 -31.81 18.50 7.84
C GLY A 41 -32.56 17.19 7.63
N TYR A 42 -33.80 17.14 8.10
CA TYR A 42 -34.70 16.00 7.95
C TYR A 42 -36.06 16.46 7.42
N LEU A 43 -36.64 15.72 6.46
CA LEU A 43 -37.89 16.08 5.80
C LEU A 43 -39.10 15.36 6.40
N VAL A 44 -39.86 16.08 7.23
CA VAL A 44 -41.07 15.57 7.88
C VAL A 44 -42.33 15.94 7.10
N GLY A 45 -43.30 15.03 7.11
CA GLY A 45 -44.63 15.24 6.53
C GLY A 45 -45.36 13.92 6.29
N PRO A 46 -46.68 13.96 6.09
CA PRO A 46 -47.50 12.78 5.81
C PRO A 46 -47.03 12.00 4.57
N SER A 47 -47.47 10.75 4.48
CA SER A 47 -47.28 9.90 3.30
C SER A 47 -47.95 10.52 2.06
N GLY A 48 -47.47 10.17 0.87
CA GLY A 48 -48.04 10.64 -0.41
C GLY A 48 -47.56 12.03 -0.90
N LEU A 49 -46.83 12.81 -0.09
CA LEU A 49 -46.34 14.15 -0.49
C LEU A 49 -45.22 14.15 -1.56
N GLY A 50 -44.65 12.98 -1.87
CA GLY A 50 -43.54 12.87 -2.82
C GLY A 50 -42.25 13.56 -2.34
N LYS A 51 -42.02 13.62 -1.02
CA LYS A 51 -40.89 14.33 -0.36
C LYS A 51 -39.54 14.01 -1.02
N ARG A 52 -39.21 12.72 -1.17
CA ARG A 52 -37.95 12.27 -1.81
C ARG A 52 -37.81 12.78 -3.24
N LYS A 53 -38.85 12.59 -4.08
CA LYS A 53 -38.83 13.03 -5.48
C LYS A 53 -38.61 14.55 -5.59
N ARG A 54 -39.30 15.33 -4.76
CA ARG A 54 -39.15 16.80 -4.73
C ARG A 54 -37.76 17.22 -4.25
N PHE A 55 -37.23 16.54 -3.24
CA PHE A 55 -35.89 16.80 -2.73
C PHE A 55 -34.81 16.49 -3.77
N LEU A 56 -34.84 15.31 -4.39
CA LEU A 56 -33.90 14.96 -5.46
C LEU A 56 -33.97 15.93 -6.66
N ALA A 57 -35.18 16.32 -7.07
CA ALA A 57 -35.35 17.33 -8.13
C ALA A 57 -34.78 18.71 -7.75
N TYR A 58 -34.78 19.05 -6.46
CA TYR A 58 -34.18 20.28 -5.95
C TYR A 58 -32.64 20.21 -5.92
N LEU A 59 -32.08 19.02 -5.70
CA LEU A 59 -30.63 18.80 -5.68
C LEU A 59 -30.03 18.71 -7.08
N ALA A 60 -30.77 18.22 -8.07
CA ALA A 60 -30.28 17.95 -9.44
C ALA A 60 -29.69 19.17 -10.17
N GLY A 61 -29.96 20.41 -9.72
CA GLY A 61 -29.38 21.63 -10.29
C GLY A 61 -28.33 22.31 -9.41
N ARG A 62 -27.89 21.67 -8.32
CA ARG A 62 -26.96 22.25 -7.35
C ARG A 62 -25.55 21.70 -7.53
N ALA A 63 -24.57 22.60 -7.48
CA ALA A 63 -23.17 22.23 -7.44
C ALA A 63 -22.78 21.83 -6.01
N PHE A 64 -22.27 20.61 -5.86
CA PHE A 64 -21.63 20.12 -4.65
C PHE A 64 -20.16 19.83 -4.95
N SER A 65 -19.28 19.93 -3.95
CA SER A 65 -17.92 19.43 -4.11
C SER A 65 -17.99 17.93 -4.37
N LYS A 66 -17.51 17.53 -5.54
CA LYS A 66 -17.33 16.14 -5.88
C LYS A 66 -15.98 15.72 -5.30
N GLU A 67 -16.05 15.15 -4.12
CA GLU A 67 -14.90 14.56 -3.46
C GLU A 67 -14.86 13.07 -3.79
N GLU A 68 -13.68 12.50 -3.82
CA GLU A 68 -13.43 11.07 -3.93
C GLU A 68 -12.95 10.57 -2.58
N LEU A 69 -13.59 9.52 -2.07
CA LEU A 69 -13.18 8.87 -0.83
C LEU A 69 -12.30 7.67 -1.17
N VAL A 70 -11.03 7.75 -0.78
CA VAL A 70 -10.03 6.69 -0.97
C VAL A 70 -9.60 6.16 0.39
N TYR A 71 -9.60 4.85 0.56
CA TYR A 71 -9.02 4.19 1.73
C TYR A 71 -7.59 3.75 1.45
N LEU A 72 -6.66 4.25 2.24
CA LEU A 72 -5.23 3.91 2.17
C LEU A 72 -4.92 2.81 3.17
N PRO A 73 -4.46 1.61 2.73
CA PRO A 73 -4.11 0.54 3.66
C PRO A 73 -2.82 0.88 4.42
N LEU A 74 -2.93 0.97 5.75
CA LEU A 74 -1.84 1.13 6.69
C LEU A 74 -1.77 -0.12 7.58
N GLY A 75 -1.71 -1.29 6.95
CA GLY A 75 -1.57 -2.58 7.64
C GLY A 75 -2.92 -3.13 8.05
N GLU A 76 -3.12 -3.30 9.35
CA GLU A 76 -4.43 -3.69 9.90
C GLU A 76 -5.40 -2.51 9.93
N GLU A 77 -4.90 -1.28 9.84
CA GLU A 77 -5.70 -0.05 9.79
C GLU A 77 -5.84 0.46 8.36
N ALA A 78 -6.91 1.20 8.10
CA ALA A 78 -7.12 1.91 6.84
C ALA A 78 -7.43 3.37 7.10
N PHE A 79 -6.73 4.27 6.40
CA PHE A 79 -6.90 5.71 6.56
C PHE A 79 -7.80 6.27 5.44
N PRO A 80 -8.94 6.90 5.77
CA PRO A 80 -9.79 7.53 4.77
C PRO A 80 -9.17 8.87 4.34
N LEU A 81 -9.06 9.08 3.03
CA LEU A 81 -8.61 10.31 2.42
C LEU A 81 -9.68 10.84 1.47
N LEU A 82 -10.08 12.10 1.68
CA LEU A 82 -10.95 12.84 0.76
C LEU A 82 -10.07 13.62 -0.21
N LEU A 83 -10.27 13.36 -1.50
CA LEU A 83 -9.56 14.00 -2.59
C LEU A 83 -10.53 14.73 -3.52
N PRO A 84 -10.08 15.74 -4.28
CA PRO A 84 -10.87 16.30 -5.36
C PRO A 84 -11.25 15.24 -6.41
N GLU A 85 -12.30 15.51 -7.19
CA GLU A 85 -12.70 14.70 -8.35
C GLU A 85 -11.49 14.40 -9.26
N GLY A 86 -11.31 13.13 -9.60
CA GLY A 86 -10.21 12.62 -10.43
C GLY A 86 -8.88 12.38 -9.70
N GLU A 87 -8.63 13.01 -8.55
CA GLU A 87 -7.36 12.83 -7.82
C GLU A 87 -7.30 11.49 -7.07
N GLY A 88 -8.43 10.94 -6.64
CA GLY A 88 -8.47 9.63 -6.01
C GLY A 88 -8.13 8.51 -6.99
N ARG A 89 -8.70 8.57 -8.20
CA ARG A 89 -8.30 7.67 -9.30
C ARG A 89 -6.82 7.82 -9.66
N ALA A 90 -6.34 9.06 -9.78
CA ALA A 90 -4.94 9.30 -10.12
C ALA A 90 -3.96 8.81 -9.04
N LEU A 91 -4.35 8.85 -7.76
CA LEU A 91 -3.56 8.24 -6.68
C LEU A 91 -3.51 6.72 -6.82
N VAL A 92 -4.64 6.06 -7.13
CA VAL A 92 -4.70 4.61 -7.32
C VAL A 92 -3.80 4.18 -8.47
N GLU A 93 -3.96 4.81 -9.65
CA GLU A 93 -3.15 4.52 -10.83
C GLU A 93 -1.65 4.80 -10.58
N GLY A 94 -1.33 5.85 -9.82
CA GLY A 94 0.04 6.16 -9.42
C GLY A 94 0.67 5.09 -8.53
N VAL A 95 -0.09 4.57 -7.56
CA VAL A 95 0.38 3.48 -6.70
C VAL A 95 0.49 2.17 -7.47
N GLU A 96 -0.47 1.84 -8.33
CA GLU A 96 -0.39 0.67 -9.22
C GLU A 96 0.87 0.71 -10.08
N ALA A 97 1.17 1.87 -10.69
CA ALA A 97 2.40 2.07 -11.44
C ALA A 97 3.63 1.82 -10.55
N LEU A 98 3.70 2.41 -9.35
CA LEU A 98 4.82 2.21 -8.42
C LEU A 98 5.00 0.73 -8.04
N LEU A 99 3.92 -0.01 -7.77
CA LEU A 99 3.98 -1.43 -7.41
C LEU A 99 4.40 -2.29 -8.62
N SER A 100 3.96 -1.94 -9.83
CA SER A 100 4.30 -2.66 -11.07
C SER A 100 5.79 -2.61 -11.42
N GLU A 101 6.51 -1.61 -10.89
CA GLU A 101 7.94 -1.42 -11.07
C GLU A 101 8.77 -2.38 -10.21
N PHE A 102 8.18 -2.88 -9.12
CA PHE A 102 8.81 -3.86 -8.25
C PHE A 102 8.67 -5.27 -8.84
N THR A 103 9.57 -5.60 -9.77
CA THR A 103 9.61 -6.91 -10.44
C THR A 103 10.93 -7.64 -10.21
N PRO A 104 10.96 -8.97 -10.36
CA PRO A 104 12.21 -9.73 -10.32
C PRO A 104 13.24 -9.27 -11.36
N ALA A 105 12.82 -8.59 -12.43
CA ALA A 105 13.71 -8.07 -13.46
C ALA A 105 14.68 -7.00 -12.93
N LEU A 106 14.28 -6.24 -11.89
CA LEU A 106 15.10 -5.24 -11.23
C LEU A 106 16.43 -5.83 -10.73
N PHE A 107 16.40 -7.07 -10.23
CA PHE A 107 17.57 -7.77 -9.71
C PHE A 107 18.27 -8.65 -10.76
N ARG A 108 17.86 -8.57 -12.02
CA ARG A 108 18.54 -9.23 -13.17
C ARG A 108 19.39 -8.26 -13.97
N GLU A 109 19.43 -6.99 -13.58
CA GLU A 109 20.29 -6.01 -14.22
C GLU A 109 21.77 -6.34 -14.05
N LYS A 110 22.55 -6.15 -15.11
CA LYS A 110 23.99 -6.47 -15.13
C LYS A 110 24.76 -5.77 -14.00
N GLY A 111 24.39 -4.54 -13.68
CA GLY A 111 25.01 -3.77 -12.60
C GLY A 111 24.82 -4.41 -11.22
N PHE A 112 23.60 -4.85 -10.92
CA PHE A 112 23.30 -5.56 -9.68
C PHE A 112 24.02 -6.91 -9.62
N LEU A 113 23.93 -7.71 -10.68
CA LEU A 113 24.56 -9.04 -10.72
C LEU A 113 26.08 -8.96 -10.55
N TYR A 114 26.71 -7.96 -11.17
CA TYR A 114 28.14 -7.71 -10.98
C TYR A 114 28.47 -7.34 -9.52
N ALA A 115 27.75 -6.38 -8.94
CA ALA A 115 27.95 -5.98 -7.55
C ALA A 115 27.73 -7.15 -6.57
N LYS A 116 26.70 -7.97 -6.80
CA LYS A 116 26.43 -9.18 -6.02
C LYS A 116 27.59 -10.16 -6.10
N SER A 117 28.08 -10.45 -7.31
CA SER A 117 29.21 -11.38 -7.51
C SER A 117 30.49 -10.92 -6.81
N LEU A 118 30.75 -9.61 -6.75
CA LEU A 118 31.91 -9.06 -6.05
C LEU A 118 31.81 -9.24 -4.53
N VAL A 119 30.62 -9.04 -3.95
CA VAL A 119 30.37 -9.24 -2.53
C VAL A 119 30.52 -10.73 -2.17
N GLU A 120 29.87 -11.61 -2.95
CA GLU A 120 29.94 -13.06 -2.74
C GLU A 120 31.38 -13.56 -2.86
N ALA A 121 32.12 -13.18 -3.91
CA ALA A 121 33.51 -13.60 -4.10
C ALA A 121 34.46 -13.13 -2.98
N ARG A 122 34.18 -11.98 -2.35
CA ARG A 122 35.00 -11.49 -1.23
C ARG A 122 34.81 -12.36 0.02
N HIS A 123 33.56 -12.64 0.38
CA HIS A 123 33.24 -13.48 1.54
C HIS A 123 33.58 -14.95 1.31
N GLU A 124 33.45 -15.44 0.08
CA GLU A 124 33.87 -16.79 -0.32
C GLU A 124 35.38 -16.97 -0.12
N ARG A 125 36.20 -15.98 -0.50
CA ARG A 125 37.64 -16.01 -0.23
C ARG A 125 37.97 -16.00 1.26
N GLU A 126 37.26 -15.21 2.06
CA GLU A 126 37.43 -15.20 3.53
C GLU A 126 37.09 -16.56 4.13
N ALA A 127 35.97 -17.15 3.72
CA ALA A 127 35.54 -18.47 4.14
C ALA A 127 36.54 -19.57 3.71
N GLU A 128 37.03 -19.54 2.47
CA GLU A 128 38.04 -20.48 1.97
C GLU A 128 39.33 -20.41 2.78
N VAL A 129 39.78 -19.22 3.19
CA VAL A 129 40.99 -19.06 4.00
C VAL A 129 40.82 -19.72 5.37
N LEU A 130 39.66 -19.54 6.01
CA LEU A 130 39.34 -20.20 7.28
C LEU A 130 39.35 -21.73 7.15
N LEU A 131 38.74 -22.26 6.09
CA LEU A 131 38.70 -23.71 5.84
C LEU A 131 40.07 -24.29 5.49
N LYS A 132 40.87 -23.59 4.67
CA LYS A 132 42.23 -24.01 4.31
C LYS A 132 43.14 -24.05 5.55
N ALA A 133 43.08 -23.05 6.41
CA ALA A 133 43.85 -23.01 7.66
C ALA A 133 43.50 -24.21 8.58
N LEU A 134 42.21 -24.54 8.71
CA LEU A 134 41.79 -25.72 9.49
C LEU A 134 42.23 -27.04 8.82
N ALA A 135 42.16 -27.13 7.50
CA ALA A 135 42.56 -28.32 6.75
C ALA A 135 44.07 -28.61 6.89
N GLU A 136 44.93 -27.59 6.74
CA GLU A 136 46.38 -27.74 6.90
C GLU A 136 46.77 -28.22 8.31
N GLU A 137 46.10 -27.69 9.34
CA GLU A 137 46.34 -28.12 10.72
C GLU A 137 45.79 -29.52 11.04
N ALA A 138 44.66 -29.88 10.45
CA ALA A 138 44.09 -31.22 10.55
C ALA A 138 45.02 -32.25 9.87
N GLU A 139 45.52 -31.95 8.66
CA GLU A 139 46.44 -32.82 7.93
C GLU A 139 47.75 -33.04 8.69
N GLY A 140 48.30 -31.98 9.30
CA GLY A 140 49.48 -32.08 10.18
C GLY A 140 49.29 -33.01 11.38
N ARG A 141 48.05 -33.34 11.73
CA ARG A 141 47.66 -34.25 12.82
C ARG A 141 47.03 -35.55 12.32
N GLY A 142 47.02 -35.81 11.00
CA GLY A 142 46.51 -37.03 10.39
C GLY A 142 44.98 -37.10 10.25
N PHE A 143 44.30 -35.96 10.26
CA PHE A 143 42.86 -35.82 10.01
C PHE A 143 42.62 -35.08 8.69
N THR A 144 41.49 -35.34 8.05
CA THR A 144 41.07 -34.68 6.81
C THR A 144 39.75 -33.96 7.07
N LEU A 145 39.65 -32.72 6.63
CA LEU A 145 38.41 -31.95 6.68
C LEU A 145 37.48 -32.39 5.55
N LEU A 146 36.26 -32.78 5.91
CA LEU A 146 35.19 -33.15 4.99
C LEU A 146 34.02 -32.19 5.19
N GLU A 147 33.52 -31.63 4.10
CA GLU A 147 32.28 -30.87 4.08
C GLU A 147 31.14 -31.83 3.68
N GLY A 148 30.20 -32.09 4.59
CA GLY A 148 29.03 -32.94 4.36
C GLY A 148 27.72 -32.19 4.56
N GLU A 149 26.59 -32.86 4.30
CA GLU A 149 25.24 -32.27 4.45
C GLU A 149 24.94 -31.80 5.90
N GLU A 150 25.54 -32.44 6.90
CA GLU A 150 25.39 -32.12 8.33
C GLU A 150 26.46 -31.11 8.83
N GLY A 151 27.30 -30.57 7.93
CA GLY A 151 28.33 -29.58 8.24
C GLY A 151 29.77 -30.08 8.10
N LEU A 152 30.71 -29.30 8.65
CA LEU A 152 32.15 -29.58 8.62
C LEU A 152 32.52 -30.69 9.61
N ARG A 153 33.20 -31.73 9.13
CA ARG A 153 33.65 -32.87 9.94
C ARG A 153 35.12 -33.17 9.71
N LEU A 154 35.80 -33.60 10.77
CA LEU A 154 37.17 -34.11 10.67
C LEU A 154 37.15 -35.64 10.70
N SER A 155 37.80 -36.29 9.73
CA SER A 155 37.92 -37.74 9.64
C SER A 155 39.39 -38.17 9.70
N GLY A 156 39.74 -39.14 10.55
CA GLY A 156 41.12 -39.58 10.72
C GLY A 156 41.23 -40.88 11.51
N LYS A 157 42.46 -41.43 11.59
CA LYS A 157 42.72 -42.66 12.35
C LYS A 157 42.98 -42.32 13.83
N GLY A 158 41.99 -42.57 14.68
CA GLY A 158 42.09 -42.42 16.14
C GLY A 158 41.08 -41.42 16.73
N PRO A 159 41.03 -41.28 18.06
CA PRO A 159 40.16 -40.30 18.71
C PRO A 159 40.59 -38.86 18.37
N LEU A 160 39.61 -37.97 18.17
CA LEU A 160 39.86 -36.58 17.82
C LEU A 160 40.55 -35.84 19.00
N PRO A 161 41.70 -35.18 18.79
CA PRO A 161 42.34 -34.41 19.85
C PRO A 161 41.44 -33.25 20.33
N PRO A 162 41.38 -32.96 21.64
CA PRO A 162 40.50 -31.92 22.19
C PRO A 162 40.80 -30.52 21.61
N GLU A 163 42.08 -30.24 21.32
CA GLU A 163 42.50 -28.99 20.68
C GLU A 163 41.97 -28.84 19.25
N LEU A 164 41.95 -29.94 18.47
CA LEU A 164 41.39 -29.95 17.11
C LEU A 164 39.86 -29.82 17.14
N SER A 165 39.22 -30.42 18.15
CA SER A 165 37.77 -30.29 18.37
C SER A 165 37.38 -28.83 18.64
N ALA A 166 38.08 -28.18 19.57
CA ALA A 166 37.81 -26.78 19.90
C ALA A 166 38.03 -25.86 18.69
N LYS A 167 39.07 -26.13 17.90
CA LYS A 167 39.37 -25.34 16.70
C LYS A 167 38.38 -25.56 15.56
N LEU A 168 37.86 -26.78 15.41
CA LEU A 168 36.76 -27.07 14.49
C LEU A 168 35.52 -26.25 14.88
N GLU A 169 35.15 -26.23 16.15
CA GLU A 169 34.01 -25.43 16.65
C GLU A 169 34.22 -23.93 16.40
N GLU A 170 35.42 -23.40 16.71
CA GLU A 170 35.77 -22.00 16.44
C GLU A 170 35.66 -21.66 14.95
N THR A 171 36.17 -22.54 14.08
CA THR A 171 36.11 -22.36 12.63
C THR A 171 34.68 -22.43 12.11
N VAL A 172 33.84 -23.33 12.64
CA VAL A 172 32.42 -23.42 12.29
C VAL A 172 31.69 -22.13 12.66
N LEU A 173 31.93 -21.59 13.87
CA LEU A 173 31.32 -20.32 14.29
C LEU A 173 31.79 -19.15 13.41
N ALA A 174 33.10 -19.04 13.15
CA ALA A 174 33.65 -18.02 12.27
C ALA A 174 33.10 -18.12 10.84
N TYR A 175 32.96 -19.34 10.32
CA TYR A 175 32.39 -19.61 9.00
C TYR A 175 30.91 -19.21 8.91
N LEU A 176 30.10 -19.54 9.92
CA LEU A 176 28.71 -19.13 10.00
C LEU A 176 28.57 -17.60 10.06
N ASP A 177 29.43 -16.93 10.81
CA ASP A 177 29.47 -15.47 10.89
C ASP A 177 29.82 -14.83 9.53
N VAL A 178 30.81 -15.35 8.80
CA VAL A 178 31.13 -14.90 7.43
C VAL A 178 29.92 -15.07 6.50
N ARG A 179 29.22 -16.21 6.57
CA ARG A 179 28.01 -16.44 5.77
C ARG A 179 26.87 -15.47 6.12
N GLN A 180 26.64 -15.20 7.41
CA GLN A 180 25.65 -14.23 7.84
C GLN A 180 25.99 -12.81 7.37
N ARG A 181 27.27 -12.42 7.46
CA ARG A 181 27.77 -11.14 6.94
C ARG A 181 27.57 -11.03 5.42
N ALA A 182 27.86 -12.10 4.68
CA ALA A 182 27.62 -12.14 3.23
C ALA A 182 26.14 -11.95 2.88
N GLN A 183 25.24 -12.67 3.56
CA GLN A 183 23.80 -12.54 3.36
C GLN A 183 23.29 -11.13 3.69
N ALA A 184 23.72 -10.57 4.83
CA ALA A 184 23.32 -9.24 5.25
C ALA A 184 23.79 -8.16 4.24
N GLU A 185 25.00 -8.30 3.70
CA GLU A 185 25.52 -7.36 2.71
C GLU A 185 24.82 -7.48 1.35
N VAL A 186 24.50 -8.70 0.90
CA VAL A 186 23.68 -8.90 -0.30
C VAL A 186 22.27 -8.33 -0.10
N ALA A 187 21.67 -8.50 1.08
CA ALA A 187 20.37 -7.92 1.42
C ALA A 187 20.42 -6.38 1.41
N ALA A 188 21.47 -5.79 1.96
CA ALA A 188 21.72 -4.34 1.91
C ALA A 188 21.91 -3.84 0.47
N LEU A 189 22.63 -4.60 -0.37
CA LEU A 189 22.81 -4.30 -1.78
C LEU A 189 21.47 -4.31 -2.54
N ARG A 190 20.63 -5.32 -2.33
CA ARG A 190 19.28 -5.40 -2.92
C ARG A 190 18.41 -4.22 -2.50
N ARG A 191 18.40 -3.90 -1.20
CA ARG A 191 17.68 -2.75 -0.67
C ARG A 191 18.13 -1.46 -1.33
N GLY A 192 19.45 -1.20 -1.37
CA GLY A 192 20.00 0.02 -1.95
C GLY A 192 19.75 0.15 -3.46
N PHE A 193 19.73 -0.96 -4.19
CA PHE A 193 19.38 -0.97 -5.61
C PHE A 193 17.90 -0.63 -5.82
N ALA A 194 17.01 -1.26 -5.05
CA ALA A 194 15.58 -0.97 -5.08
C ALA A 194 15.27 0.48 -4.67
N GLU A 195 15.96 1.00 -3.66
CA GLU A 195 15.81 2.38 -3.20
C GLU A 195 16.15 3.39 -4.30
N ARG A 196 17.28 3.21 -4.99
CA ARG A 196 17.67 4.10 -6.11
C ARG A 196 16.63 4.17 -7.21
N PHE A 197 15.90 3.08 -7.44
CA PHE A 197 14.90 2.99 -8.51
C PHE A 197 13.52 3.50 -8.07
N LEU A 198 13.09 3.13 -6.86
CA LEU A 198 11.74 3.38 -6.35
C LEU A 198 11.60 4.74 -5.65
N LEU A 199 12.63 5.20 -4.95
CA LEU A 199 12.59 6.44 -4.16
C LEU A 199 12.20 7.67 -5.01
N PRO A 200 12.78 7.91 -6.21
CA PRO A 200 12.38 9.06 -7.01
C PRO A 200 10.92 9.04 -7.44
N LYS A 201 10.37 7.84 -7.70
CA LYS A 201 8.97 7.64 -8.11
C LYS A 201 8.03 7.86 -6.93
N ALA A 202 8.39 7.33 -5.76
CA ALA A 202 7.65 7.55 -4.53
C ALA A 202 7.63 9.04 -4.13
N GLU A 203 8.77 9.74 -4.21
CA GLU A 203 8.84 11.18 -3.91
C GLU A 203 8.02 12.03 -4.90
N ALA A 204 8.00 11.67 -6.19
CA ALA A 204 7.13 12.33 -7.16
C ALA A 204 5.64 12.17 -6.82
N LEU A 205 5.22 10.97 -6.39
CA LEU A 205 3.87 10.72 -5.91
C LEU A 205 3.57 11.49 -4.61
N LYS A 206 4.51 11.55 -3.67
CA LYS A 206 4.36 12.30 -2.41
C LYS A 206 4.22 13.80 -2.66
N ALA A 207 4.98 14.35 -3.61
CA ALA A 207 4.87 15.75 -4.00
C ALA A 207 3.48 16.08 -4.57
N ARG A 208 2.88 15.14 -5.32
CA ARG A 208 1.52 15.29 -5.85
C ARG A 208 0.45 15.07 -4.78
N PHE A 209 0.64 14.09 -3.89
CA PHE A 209 -0.33 13.67 -2.88
C PHE A 209 0.26 13.76 -1.46
N PRO A 210 0.50 14.96 -0.92
CA PRO A 210 1.16 15.14 0.37
C PRO A 210 0.38 14.51 1.53
N LEU A 211 -0.96 14.49 1.45
CA LEU A 211 -1.83 13.87 2.45
C LEU A 211 -1.70 12.34 2.50
N ALA A 212 -1.24 11.71 1.41
CA ALA A 212 -0.96 10.28 1.33
C ALA A 212 0.50 9.95 1.72
N GLY A 213 1.30 10.93 2.16
CA GLY A 213 2.74 10.78 2.37
C GLY A 213 3.12 9.61 3.27
N ARG A 214 2.48 9.48 4.45
CA ARG A 214 2.75 8.37 5.39
C ARG A 214 2.47 6.99 4.79
N TYR A 215 1.45 6.90 3.94
CA TYR A 215 1.09 5.67 3.25
C TYR A 215 2.11 5.34 2.16
N LEU A 216 2.55 6.32 1.39
CA LEU A 216 3.58 6.15 0.37
C LEU A 216 4.95 5.78 0.99
N ASP A 217 5.30 6.38 2.13
CA ASP A 217 6.50 6.00 2.90
C ASP A 217 6.45 4.55 3.36
N ARG A 218 5.27 4.11 3.83
CA ARG A 218 5.04 2.72 4.22
C ARG A 218 5.15 1.77 3.03
N ILE A 219 4.56 2.10 1.88
CA ILE A 219 4.69 1.28 0.67
C ILE A 219 6.16 1.14 0.30
N LEU A 220 6.88 2.26 0.22
CA LEU A 220 8.29 2.26 -0.12
C LEU A 220 9.08 1.36 0.84
N GLU A 221 8.94 1.54 2.15
CA GLU A 221 9.64 0.71 3.13
C GLU A 221 9.27 -0.77 3.01
N THR A 222 8.00 -1.09 2.72
CA THR A 222 7.55 -2.46 2.52
C THR A 222 8.22 -3.10 1.31
N LEU A 223 8.30 -2.39 0.18
CA LEU A 223 8.99 -2.86 -1.02
C LEU A 223 10.50 -3.01 -0.79
N LEU A 224 11.13 -2.07 -0.08
CA LEU A 224 12.55 -2.12 0.26
C LEU A 224 12.90 -3.27 1.19
N ARG A 225 12.00 -3.58 2.14
CA ARG A 225 12.13 -4.74 3.01
C ARG A 225 11.98 -6.04 2.22
N ALA A 226 10.98 -6.14 1.34
CA ALA A 226 10.81 -7.32 0.50
C ALA A 226 11.99 -7.52 -0.47
N ALA A 227 12.57 -6.43 -0.99
CA ALA A 227 13.80 -6.49 -1.77
C ALA A 227 14.95 -7.13 -0.98
N ALA A 228 15.13 -6.74 0.28
CA ALA A 228 16.20 -7.24 1.13
C ALA A 228 16.00 -8.72 1.51
N LEU A 229 14.75 -9.12 1.76
CA LEU A 229 14.40 -10.47 2.25
C LEU A 229 14.03 -11.47 1.13
N GLU A 230 13.97 -11.01 -0.12
CA GLU A 230 13.49 -11.81 -1.26
C GLU A 230 12.05 -12.32 -1.08
N GLU A 231 11.22 -11.53 -0.40
CA GLU A 231 9.85 -11.91 -0.05
C GLU A 231 8.87 -11.60 -1.18
N GLU A 232 7.99 -12.55 -1.49
CA GLU A 232 6.85 -12.31 -2.37
C GLU A 232 5.75 -11.57 -1.62
N LEU A 233 5.39 -10.37 -2.10
CA LEU A 233 4.38 -9.54 -1.47
C LEU A 233 3.01 -9.72 -2.14
N PRO A 234 1.91 -9.85 -1.38
CA PRO A 234 0.57 -9.70 -1.91
C PRO A 234 0.28 -8.22 -2.22
N LEU A 235 0.69 -7.76 -3.41
CA LEU A 235 0.60 -6.35 -3.81
C LEU A 235 -0.82 -5.79 -3.76
N GLU A 236 -1.83 -6.63 -3.96
CA GLU A 236 -3.25 -6.27 -3.88
C GLU A 236 -3.65 -5.68 -2.53
N HIS A 237 -3.00 -6.11 -1.44
CA HIS A 237 -3.28 -5.60 -0.09
C HIS A 237 -2.67 -4.21 0.15
N LEU A 238 -1.74 -3.80 -0.70
CA LEU A 238 -1.11 -2.48 -0.62
C LEU A 238 -1.87 -1.45 -1.45
N LEU A 239 -2.79 -1.87 -2.33
CA LEU A 239 -3.51 -0.96 -3.20
C LEU A 239 -4.54 -0.10 -2.44
N PRO A 240 -4.63 1.20 -2.77
CA PRO A 240 -5.66 2.05 -2.19
C PRO A 240 -7.03 1.70 -2.79
N ARG A 241 -8.09 1.84 -2.00
CA ARG A 241 -9.46 1.51 -2.43
C ARG A 241 -10.29 2.76 -2.64
N LEU A 242 -10.66 3.04 -3.88
CA LEU A 242 -11.61 4.09 -4.24
C LEU A 242 -13.04 3.60 -4.00
N LEU A 243 -13.74 4.16 -3.01
CA LEU A 243 -15.12 3.75 -2.68
C LEU A 243 -16.19 4.62 -3.34
N VAL A 244 -15.86 5.88 -3.60
CA VAL A 244 -16.78 6.84 -4.22
C VAL A 244 -16.06 7.52 -5.36
N GLU A 245 -16.43 7.18 -6.58
CA GLU A 245 -16.00 7.89 -7.79
C GLU A 245 -16.68 9.27 -7.85
N GLY A 246 -16.03 10.27 -8.43
CA GLY A 246 -16.54 11.65 -8.59
C GLY A 246 -17.77 11.82 -9.50
N GLY A 247 -18.58 10.79 -9.67
CA GLY A 247 -19.78 10.78 -10.53
C GLY A 247 -20.98 11.53 -9.96
N GLU A 248 -22.16 11.31 -10.56
CA GLU A 248 -23.44 11.85 -10.07
C GLU A 248 -23.75 11.32 -8.67
N ARG A 249 -23.33 12.06 -7.66
CA ARG A 249 -23.78 11.84 -6.28
C ARG A 249 -25.26 12.17 -6.21
N VAL A 250 -26.09 11.13 -6.11
CA VAL A 250 -27.46 11.29 -5.61
C VAL A 250 -27.35 11.58 -4.11
N VAL A 251 -27.15 12.85 -3.77
CA VAL A 251 -27.34 13.35 -2.41
C VAL A 251 -28.82 13.21 -2.02
#